data_AF-A0A1A9B7B3-F1
#
_entry.id   AF-A0A1A9B7B3-F1
#
_cell.length_a   1.000
_cell.length_b   1.000
_cell.length_c   1.000
_cell.angle_alpha   90.00
_cell.angle_beta   90.00
_cell.angle_gamma   90.00
#
_symmetry.space_group_name_H-M   'P 1'
#
loop_
_entity.id
_entity.type
_entity.pdbx_description
1 polymer ?
#
loop_
_entity_poly.entity_id
_entity_poly.type
_entity_poly.pdbx_seq_one_letter_code
_entity_poly.pdbx_strand_id
1 'polypeptide(L)'
;MTTGTSIDGRHPRAGRVVLVAGLGLVVVAAVFLVATGNTGVRYSADHDGTVPMWNRWIPALAGIALIRLIPPAADPRWPDPVAPYREAVPLLLAGVAFAAVMPLLGGEPAYSVLKLALLLGVPVGVFLAARRRPPRWRPGPAPADAAHRWGPALPVAVWLVLSYATPLAVPASDWGRTVTVVELVVVLLVGFAVNAVLEEVFYRRWLQTRWESLLGRWPAIVLASLVWAAWHVAIQGSGRPGVDLASVIVNQGVTGLFLGYLWSRYRRMWPPLVAHGAVNAAPLLLGL
;
A
#
# COMPACT_ATOMS: atom_id res chain seq x y z
N MET A 1 1.42 15.80 -37.23
CA MET A 1 0.89 14.60 -36.56
C MET A 1 1.41 14.57 -35.13
N THR A 2 0.73 15.25 -34.20
CA THR A 2 1.04 15.16 -32.77
C THR A 2 0.51 13.82 -32.28
N THR A 3 1.39 12.83 -32.13
CA THR A 3 1.05 11.57 -31.48
C THR A 3 0.62 11.88 -30.05
N GLY A 4 -0.70 11.94 -29.83
CA GLY A 4 -1.28 12.08 -28.51
C GLY A 4 -0.83 10.89 -27.67
N THR A 5 0.16 11.11 -26.81
CA THR A 5 0.63 10.11 -25.87
C THR A 5 -0.45 9.92 -24.82
N SER A 6 -1.18 8.81 -24.94
CA SER A 6 -2.29 8.50 -24.05
C SER A 6 -1.77 8.25 -22.62
N ILE A 7 -2.50 8.79 -21.65
CA ILE A 7 -2.40 8.49 -20.22
C ILE A 7 -2.95 7.10 -19.87
N ASP A 8 -3.63 6.46 -20.83
CA ASP A 8 -4.14 5.10 -20.70
C ASP A 8 -2.97 4.11 -20.69
N GLY A 9 -3.05 3.10 -19.82
CA GLY A 9 -2.09 2.00 -19.86
C GLY A 9 -2.11 1.30 -21.22
N ARG A 10 -1.03 0.57 -21.53
CA ARG A 10 -0.91 -0.19 -22.79
C ARG A 10 -2.09 -1.14 -23.06
N HIS A 11 -2.79 -1.59 -22.02
CA HIS A 11 -3.93 -2.51 -22.10
C HIS A 11 -5.17 -1.90 -21.42
N PRO A 12 -5.85 -0.93 -22.06
CA PRO A 12 -6.94 -0.17 -21.43
C PRO A 12 -8.15 -1.04 -21.08
N ARG A 13 -8.44 -2.08 -21.87
CA ARG A 13 -9.52 -3.05 -21.57
C ARG A 13 -9.22 -3.85 -20.31
N ALA A 14 -8.01 -4.41 -20.21
CA ALA A 14 -7.58 -5.13 -19.01
C ALA A 14 -7.55 -4.20 -17.79
N GLY A 15 -7.06 -2.97 -17.96
CA GLY A 15 -7.10 -1.95 -16.92
C GLY A 15 -8.51 -1.67 -16.41
N ARG A 16 -9.48 -1.49 -17.31
CA ARG A 16 -10.89 -1.29 -16.93
C ARG A 16 -11.45 -2.48 -16.15
N VAL A 17 -11.17 -3.71 -16.58
CA VAL A 17 -11.60 -4.93 -15.87
C VAL A 17 -11.01 -4.98 -14.46
N VAL A 18 -9.70 -4.76 -14.32
CA VAL A 18 -9.03 -4.75 -13.01
C VAL A 18 -9.60 -3.68 -12.09
N LEU A 19 -9.87 -2.48 -12.62
CA LEU A 19 -10.44 -1.38 -11.84
C LEU A 19 -11.85 -1.71 -11.34
N VAL A 20 -12.74 -2.13 -12.24
CA VAL A 20 -14.14 -2.43 -11.89
C VAL A 20 -14.22 -3.62 -10.94
N ALA A 21 -13.50 -4.71 -11.24
CA ALA A 21 -13.49 -5.89 -10.39
C ALA A 21 -12.88 -5.60 -9.01
N GLY A 22 -11.77 -4.85 -8.96
CA GLY A 22 -11.09 -4.56 -7.70
C GLY A 22 -11.87 -3.59 -6.80
N LEU A 23 -12.48 -2.54 -7.37
CA LEU A 23 -13.38 -1.66 -6.60
C LEU A 23 -14.67 -2.39 -6.20
N GLY A 24 -15.21 -3.22 -7.09
CA GLY A 24 -16.34 -4.10 -6.79
C GLY A 24 -16.05 -5.02 -5.61
N LEU A 25 -14.84 -5.58 -5.53
CA LEU A 25 -14.41 -6.42 -4.40
C LEU A 25 -14.40 -5.65 -3.07
N VAL A 26 -13.97 -4.38 -3.06
CA VAL A 26 -14.03 -3.54 -1.84
C VAL A 26 -15.48 -3.32 -1.39
N VAL A 27 -16.38 -3.04 -2.33
CA VAL A 27 -17.81 -2.86 -2.04
C VAL A 27 -18.44 -4.16 -1.54
N VAL A 28 -18.19 -5.28 -2.21
CA VAL A 28 -18.70 -6.59 -1.82
C VAL A 28 -18.19 -6.99 -0.44
N ALA A 29 -16.91 -6.75 -0.14
CA ALA A 29 -16.33 -7.00 1.18
C ALA A 29 -17.03 -6.17 2.26
N ALA A 30 -17.25 -4.88 2.04
CA ALA A 30 -17.95 -4.02 2.98
C ALA A 30 -19.41 -4.46 3.22
N VAL A 31 -20.14 -4.76 2.15
CA VAL A 31 -21.52 -5.27 2.24
C VAL A 31 -21.57 -6.60 2.98
N PHE A 32 -20.63 -7.50 2.70
CA PHE A 32 -20.51 -8.78 3.38
C PHE A 32 -20.28 -8.63 4.89
N LEU A 33 -19.38 -7.72 5.32
CA LEU A 33 -19.13 -7.47 6.74
C LEU A 33 -20.38 -6.88 7.43
N VAL A 34 -21.10 -5.97 6.77
CA VAL A 34 -22.37 -5.43 7.29
C VAL A 34 -23.42 -6.54 7.41
N ALA A 35 -23.63 -7.32 6.35
CA ALA A 35 -24.63 -8.38 6.30
C ALA A 35 -24.39 -9.49 7.34
N THR A 36 -23.14 -9.72 7.71
CA THR A 36 -22.74 -10.75 8.69
C THR A 36 -22.51 -10.20 10.10
N GLY A 37 -22.68 -8.90 10.32
CA GLY A 37 -22.43 -8.25 11.62
C GLY A 37 -20.96 -8.17 12.03
N ASN A 38 -20.01 -8.38 11.11
CA ASN A 38 -18.57 -8.38 11.37
C ASN A 38 -17.92 -7.03 11.01
N THR A 39 -18.55 -5.91 11.35
CA THR A 39 -18.04 -4.57 10.99
C THR A 39 -16.89 -4.09 11.86
N GLY A 40 -16.55 -4.80 12.94
CA GLY A 40 -15.36 -4.55 13.76
C GLY A 40 -14.13 -5.20 13.12
N VAL A 41 -13.21 -4.37 12.61
CA VAL A 41 -11.97 -4.83 11.99
C VAL A 41 -10.79 -4.64 12.92
N ARG A 42 -9.91 -5.63 12.99
CA ARG A 42 -8.64 -5.51 13.73
C ARG A 42 -7.79 -4.43 13.09
N TYR A 43 -7.22 -3.56 13.91
CA TYR A 43 -6.44 -2.40 13.45
C TYR A 43 -4.95 -2.51 13.72
N SER A 44 -4.53 -3.47 14.54
CA SER A 44 -3.15 -3.82 14.82
C SER A 44 -2.99 -5.34 14.85
N ALA A 45 -1.76 -5.81 14.61
CA ALA A 45 -1.36 -7.19 14.86
C ALA A 45 -1.05 -7.46 16.35
N ASP A 46 -0.81 -6.40 17.13
CA ASP A 46 -0.30 -6.51 18.50
C ASP A 46 -1.39 -6.79 19.56
N HIS A 47 -2.67 -6.74 19.18
CA HIS A 47 -3.80 -7.05 20.06
C HIS A 47 -5.04 -7.46 19.26
N ASP A 48 -6.07 -7.97 19.95
CA ASP A 48 -7.33 -8.43 19.34
C ASP A 48 -8.42 -7.35 19.21
N GLY A 49 -8.18 -6.15 19.75
CA GLY A 49 -9.08 -5.01 19.65
C GLY A 49 -9.46 -4.64 18.21
N THR A 50 -10.71 -4.20 18.04
CA THR A 50 -11.30 -3.83 16.75
C THR A 50 -11.78 -2.38 16.72
N VAL A 51 -11.79 -1.78 15.54
CA VAL A 51 -12.46 -0.50 15.26
C VAL A 51 -13.56 -0.70 14.22
N PRO A 52 -14.55 0.20 14.13
CA PRO A 52 -15.49 0.19 13.02
C PRO A 52 -14.74 0.24 11.68
N MET A 53 -15.14 -0.57 10.71
CA MET A 53 -14.48 -0.66 9.40
C MET A 53 -14.37 0.68 8.66
N TRP A 54 -15.28 1.62 8.97
CA TRP A 54 -15.31 2.96 8.39
C TRP A 54 -14.20 3.90 8.91
N ASN A 55 -13.56 3.58 10.05
CA ASN A 55 -12.58 4.47 10.69
C ASN A 55 -11.41 4.84 9.75
N ARG A 56 -10.97 3.93 8.87
CA ARG A 56 -9.91 4.22 7.89
C ARG A 56 -10.42 4.84 6.58
N TRP A 57 -11.72 4.76 6.30
CA TRP A 57 -12.29 5.24 5.05
C TRP A 57 -12.29 6.76 5.00
N ILE A 58 -12.76 7.41 6.07
CA ILE A 58 -12.85 8.88 6.11
C ILE A 58 -11.47 9.54 5.94
N PRO A 59 -10.42 9.18 6.70
CA PRO A 59 -9.09 9.74 6.49
C PRO A 59 -8.55 9.48 5.08
N ALA A 60 -8.71 8.25 4.55
CA ALA A 60 -8.22 7.89 3.22
C ALA A 60 -8.93 8.68 2.12
N LEU A 61 -10.26 8.77 2.16
CA LEU A 61 -11.06 9.51 1.18
C LEU A 61 -10.80 11.02 1.25
N ALA A 62 -10.68 11.59 2.46
CA ALA A 62 -10.30 12.99 2.65
C ALA A 62 -8.91 13.28 2.07
N GLY A 63 -7.94 12.41 2.35
CA GLY A 63 -6.60 12.49 1.77
C GLY A 63 -6.62 12.42 0.23
N ILE A 64 -7.35 11.46 -0.35
CA ILE A 64 -7.51 11.33 -1.82
C ILE A 64 -8.16 12.58 -2.43
N ALA A 65 -9.19 13.13 -1.79
CA ALA A 65 -9.85 14.36 -2.24
C ALA A 65 -8.88 15.54 -2.23
N LEU A 66 -8.10 15.72 -1.16
CA LEU A 66 -7.09 16.79 -1.06
C LEU A 66 -5.99 16.66 -2.12
N ILE A 67 -5.55 15.44 -2.43
CA ILE A 67 -4.58 15.21 -3.52
C ILE A 67 -5.14 15.68 -4.88
N ARG A 68 -6.46 15.54 -5.11
CA ARG A 68 -7.14 15.99 -6.34
C ARG A 68 -7.29 17.51 -6.43
N LEU A 69 -7.43 18.18 -5.28
CA LEU A 69 -7.55 19.64 -5.22
C LEU A 69 -6.22 20.35 -5.46
N ILE A 70 -5.09 19.67 -5.22
CA ILE A 70 -3.76 20.19 -5.57
C ILE A 70 -3.59 20.11 -7.08
N PRO A 71 -3.32 21.23 -7.78
CA PRO A 71 -3.31 21.30 -9.24
C PRO A 71 -2.55 20.14 -9.88
N PRO A 72 -3.14 19.43 -10.86
CA PRO A 72 -2.51 18.28 -11.49
C PRO A 72 -1.26 18.72 -12.23
N ALA A 73 -0.33 17.80 -12.38
CA ALA A 73 0.82 17.99 -13.23
C ALA A 73 0.81 16.99 -14.36
N ALA A 74 1.68 17.21 -15.34
CA ALA A 74 1.86 16.30 -16.44
C ALA A 74 2.09 14.88 -15.91
N ASP A 75 1.30 13.94 -16.42
CA ASP A 75 1.41 12.55 -16.06
C ASP A 75 2.80 12.00 -16.43
N PRO A 76 3.33 11.04 -15.65
CA PRO A 76 4.61 10.43 -15.96
C PRO A 76 4.62 9.86 -17.38
N ARG A 77 5.56 10.30 -18.20
CA ARG A 77 5.76 9.73 -19.54
C ARG A 77 6.34 8.33 -19.40
N TRP A 78 5.65 7.33 -19.93
CA TRP A 78 6.13 5.96 -20.00
C TRP A 78 7.05 5.79 -21.22
N PRO A 79 8.20 5.10 -21.11
CA PRO A 79 9.06 4.85 -22.27
C PRO A 79 8.33 3.97 -23.28
N ASP A 80 8.21 4.42 -24.53
CA ASP A 80 7.20 3.85 -25.43
C ASP A 80 7.52 2.51 -26.13
N PRO A 81 8.76 2.00 -26.31
CA PRO A 81 8.89 0.67 -26.90
C PRO A 81 8.91 -0.51 -25.91
N VAL A 82 9.25 -0.34 -24.63
CA VAL A 82 9.47 -1.49 -23.71
C VAL A 82 8.37 -1.59 -22.65
N ALA A 83 7.51 -2.60 -22.76
CA ALA A 83 6.56 -2.95 -21.71
C ALA A 83 7.25 -3.77 -20.60
N PRO A 84 7.12 -3.42 -19.31
CA PRO A 84 7.88 -4.06 -18.23
C PRO A 84 7.30 -5.41 -17.77
N TYR A 85 6.66 -6.20 -18.64
CA TYR A 85 6.01 -7.47 -18.26
C TYR A 85 6.93 -8.43 -17.50
N ARG A 86 8.17 -8.56 -17.98
CA ARG A 86 9.20 -9.43 -17.38
C ARG A 86 9.60 -8.99 -15.98
N GLU A 87 9.32 -7.75 -15.61
CA GLU A 87 9.54 -7.24 -14.26
C GLU A 87 8.23 -7.22 -13.45
N ALA A 88 7.13 -6.79 -14.06
CA ALA A 88 5.83 -6.62 -13.41
C ALA A 88 5.21 -7.94 -12.94
N VAL A 89 5.30 -9.00 -13.76
CA VAL A 89 4.68 -10.29 -13.46
C VAL A 89 5.38 -10.99 -12.29
N PRO A 90 6.73 -11.17 -12.27
CA PRO A 90 7.38 -11.77 -11.11
C PRO A 90 7.18 -10.99 -9.81
N LEU A 91 7.12 -9.65 -9.86
CA LEU A 91 6.82 -8.84 -8.70
C LEU A 91 5.38 -9.06 -8.20
N LEU A 92 4.41 -9.17 -9.10
CA LEU A 92 3.03 -9.48 -8.72
C LEU A 92 2.95 -10.86 -8.09
N LEU A 93 3.58 -11.87 -8.72
CA LEU A 93 3.62 -13.24 -8.21
C LEU A 93 4.31 -13.30 -6.84
N ALA A 94 5.38 -12.53 -6.60
CA ALA A 94 6.02 -12.46 -5.30
C ALA A 94 5.09 -11.88 -4.21
N GLY A 95 4.34 -10.81 -4.53
CA GLY A 95 3.36 -10.25 -3.61
C GLY A 95 2.20 -11.20 -3.30
N VAL A 96 1.69 -11.91 -4.31
CA VAL A 96 0.65 -12.93 -4.15
C VAL A 96 1.15 -14.14 -3.38
N ALA A 97 2.36 -14.63 -3.69
CA ALA A 97 3.00 -15.72 -2.98
C ALA A 97 3.24 -15.36 -1.51
N PHE A 98 3.65 -14.12 -1.22
CA PHE A 98 3.80 -13.63 0.15
C PHE A 98 2.47 -13.72 0.91
N ALA A 99 1.39 -13.20 0.33
CA ALA A 99 0.06 -13.28 0.93
C ALA A 99 -0.46 -14.72 1.11
N ALA A 100 -0.16 -15.63 0.18
CA ALA A 100 -0.64 -17.01 0.21
C ALA A 100 0.17 -17.92 1.16
N VAL A 101 1.48 -17.71 1.25
CA VAL A 101 2.37 -18.58 2.04
C VAL A 101 2.47 -18.14 3.48
N MET A 102 2.41 -16.82 3.76
CA MET A 102 2.60 -16.31 5.12
C MET A 102 1.63 -16.92 6.15
N PRO A 103 0.32 -17.10 5.89
CA PRO A 103 -0.60 -17.75 6.84
C PRO A 103 -0.27 -19.20 7.18
N LEU A 104 0.60 -19.85 6.39
CA LEU A 104 1.02 -21.24 6.60
C LEU A 104 2.26 -21.36 7.49
N LEU A 105 2.88 -20.22 7.85
CA LEU A 105 4.07 -20.18 8.68
C LEU A 105 3.70 -20.00 10.16
N GLY A 106 4.53 -20.51 11.07
CA GLY A 106 4.29 -20.47 12.52
C GLY A 106 4.67 -19.16 13.22
N GLY A 107 4.72 -18.04 12.50
CA GLY A 107 5.12 -16.72 13.05
C GLY A 107 6.57 -16.33 12.77
N GLU A 108 7.11 -15.44 13.62
CA GLU A 108 8.50 -14.99 13.53
C GLU A 108 9.49 -16.08 13.99
N PRO A 109 10.70 -16.18 13.40
CA PRO A 109 11.28 -15.29 12.39
C PRO A 109 10.89 -15.63 10.94
N ALA A 110 10.09 -16.68 10.72
CA ALA A 110 9.77 -17.18 9.38
C ALA A 110 9.03 -16.13 8.55
N TYR A 111 8.15 -15.35 9.19
CA TYR A 111 7.46 -14.20 8.59
C TYR A 111 8.44 -13.16 8.01
N SER A 112 9.39 -12.69 8.82
CA SER A 112 10.41 -11.73 8.38
C SER A 112 11.30 -12.29 7.27
N VAL A 113 11.72 -13.56 7.39
CA VAL A 113 12.54 -14.22 6.36
C VAL A 113 11.79 -14.31 5.03
N LEU A 114 10.53 -14.75 5.03
CA LEU A 114 9.69 -14.82 3.83
C LEU A 114 9.50 -13.41 3.22
N LYS A 115 9.22 -12.41 4.06
CA LYS A 115 9.05 -11.02 3.63
C LYS A 115 10.31 -10.50 2.92
N LEU A 116 11.50 -10.70 3.50
CA LEU A 116 12.76 -10.30 2.88
C LEU A 116 13.04 -11.08 1.59
N ALA A 117 12.81 -12.39 1.58
CA ALA A 117 13.04 -13.23 0.40
C ALA A 117 12.16 -12.79 -0.79
N LEU A 118 10.87 -12.57 -0.57
CA LEU A 118 9.91 -12.25 -1.63
C LEU A 118 9.87 -10.77 -1.97
N LEU A 119 9.87 -9.88 -0.98
CA LEU A 119 9.72 -8.43 -1.20
C LEU A 119 11.03 -7.71 -1.46
N LEU A 120 12.19 -8.34 -1.24
CA LEU A 120 13.50 -7.78 -1.58
C LEU A 120 14.30 -8.70 -2.51
N GLY A 121 14.44 -9.98 -2.17
CA GLY A 121 15.23 -10.95 -2.93
C GLY A 121 14.74 -11.12 -4.38
N VAL A 122 13.43 -11.33 -4.59
CA VAL A 122 12.85 -11.46 -5.93
C VAL A 122 13.06 -10.18 -6.76
N PRO A 123 12.70 -8.96 -6.30
CA PRO A 123 13.01 -7.72 -7.04
C PRO A 123 14.48 -7.57 -7.42
N VAL A 124 15.40 -7.88 -6.50
CA VAL A 124 16.84 -7.83 -6.78
C VAL A 124 17.18 -8.77 -7.94
N GLY A 125 16.74 -10.03 -7.89
CA GLY A 125 16.96 -11.00 -8.97
C GLY A 125 16.36 -10.54 -10.31
N VAL A 126 15.12 -10.05 -10.29
CA VAL A 126 14.42 -9.51 -11.46
C VAL A 126 15.20 -8.35 -12.09
N PHE A 127 15.66 -7.39 -11.29
CA PHE A 127 16.38 -6.23 -11.80
C PHE A 127 17.80 -6.57 -12.26
N LEU A 128 18.48 -7.50 -11.59
CA LEU A 128 19.77 -8.02 -12.05
C LEU A 128 19.65 -8.74 -13.40
N ALA A 129 18.59 -9.54 -13.59
CA ALA A 129 18.31 -10.18 -14.88
C ALA A 129 17.95 -9.15 -15.97
N ALA A 130 17.12 -8.16 -15.65
CA ALA A 130 16.75 -7.08 -16.57
C ALA A 130 17.94 -6.23 -17.02
N ARG A 131 18.97 -6.06 -16.16
CA ARG A 131 20.20 -5.33 -16.53
C ARG A 131 20.94 -5.94 -17.71
N ARG A 132 20.79 -7.24 -17.95
CA ARG A 132 21.46 -8.01 -19.02
C ARG A 132 20.78 -7.91 -20.39
N ARG A 133 19.58 -7.32 -20.48
CA ARG A 133 18.77 -7.28 -21.71
C ARG A 133 18.30 -5.86 -22.05
N PRO A 134 19.10 -5.04 -22.77
CA PRO A 134 18.65 -3.74 -23.26
C PRO A 134 17.53 -3.92 -24.33
N PRO A 135 16.60 -2.94 -24.48
CA PRO A 135 16.50 -1.67 -23.77
C PRO A 135 15.84 -1.81 -22.38
N ARG A 136 16.24 -0.96 -21.42
CA ARG A 136 15.74 -1.00 -20.03
C ARG A 136 14.48 -0.18 -19.88
N TRP A 137 13.48 -0.72 -19.20
CA TRP A 137 12.36 0.08 -18.73
C TRP A 137 12.78 0.91 -17.52
N ARG A 138 12.47 2.21 -17.54
CA ARG A 138 12.66 3.12 -16.41
C ARG A 138 11.43 4.02 -16.30
N PRO A 139 10.86 4.22 -15.11
CA PRO A 139 9.84 5.23 -14.94
C PRO A 139 10.42 6.61 -15.24
N GLY A 140 9.61 7.50 -15.82
CA GLY A 140 9.99 8.89 -16.03
C GLY A 140 10.34 9.57 -14.71
N PRO A 141 11.24 10.58 -14.73
CA PRO A 141 11.60 11.31 -13.51
C PRO A 141 10.38 12.00 -12.90
N ALA A 142 10.36 12.11 -11.57
CA ALA A 142 9.38 12.92 -10.87
C ALA A 142 9.58 14.40 -11.25
N PRO A 143 8.51 15.19 -11.43
CA PRO A 143 8.62 16.63 -11.55
C PRO A 143 9.39 17.23 -10.35
N ALA A 144 10.27 18.18 -10.65
CA ALA A 144 11.21 18.75 -9.68
C ALA A 144 10.63 19.94 -8.90
N ASP A 145 9.45 20.43 -9.28
CA ASP A 145 8.83 21.62 -8.71
C ASP A 145 8.38 21.44 -7.25
N ALA A 146 8.25 22.57 -6.56
CA ALA A 146 7.90 22.61 -5.15
C ALA A 146 6.52 21.99 -4.86
N ALA A 147 5.56 22.12 -5.77
CA ALA A 147 4.22 21.57 -5.60
C ALA A 147 4.25 20.03 -5.55
N HIS A 148 5.14 19.36 -6.30
CA HIS A 148 5.31 17.90 -6.17
C HIS A 148 6.10 17.48 -4.95
N ARG A 149 7.04 18.31 -4.53
CA ARG A 149 7.87 18.01 -3.37
C ARG A 149 7.08 18.11 -2.07
N TRP A 150 6.30 19.18 -1.93
CA TRP A 150 5.64 19.57 -0.69
C TRP A 150 4.12 19.52 -0.73
N GLY A 151 3.51 19.45 -1.92
CA GLY A 151 2.06 19.20 -2.07
C GLY A 151 1.54 18.00 -1.27
N PRO A 152 2.27 16.87 -1.12
CA PRO A 152 1.78 15.78 -0.28
C PRO A 152 1.67 16.10 1.22
N ALA A 153 2.29 17.19 1.71
CA ALA A 153 2.29 17.51 3.15
C ALA A 153 0.89 17.75 3.69
N LEU A 154 0.05 18.49 2.96
CA LEU A 154 -1.33 18.75 3.37
C LEU A 154 -2.18 17.47 3.47
N PRO A 155 -2.30 16.61 2.43
CA PRO A 155 -3.09 15.38 2.53
C PRO A 155 -2.53 14.40 3.57
N VAL A 156 -1.21 14.33 3.75
CA VAL A 156 -0.61 13.50 4.82
C VAL A 156 -0.94 14.06 6.21
N ALA A 157 -0.80 15.37 6.42
CA ALA A 157 -1.12 16.01 7.71
C ALA A 157 -2.60 15.84 8.07
N VAL A 158 -3.51 16.06 7.12
CA VAL A 158 -4.95 15.86 7.35
C VAL A 158 -5.25 14.40 7.65
N TRP A 159 -4.65 13.47 6.89
CA TRP A 159 -4.80 12.04 7.17
C TRP A 159 -4.32 11.66 8.57
N LEU A 160 -3.18 12.21 9.03
CA LEU A 160 -2.65 11.98 10.38
C LEU A 160 -3.58 12.53 11.46
N VAL A 161 -4.03 13.79 11.33
CA VAL A 161 -4.94 14.42 12.29
C VAL A 161 -6.24 13.60 12.38
N LEU A 162 -6.87 13.27 11.25
CA LEU A 162 -8.08 12.47 11.25
C LEU A 162 -7.86 11.09 11.89
N SER A 163 -6.74 10.43 11.61
CA SER A 163 -6.46 9.07 12.08
C SER A 163 -6.05 8.96 13.55
N TYR A 164 -5.64 10.05 14.20
CA TYR A 164 -5.03 10.01 15.54
C TYR A 164 -5.44 11.12 16.50
N ALA A 165 -6.12 12.18 16.05
CA ALA A 165 -6.46 13.35 16.87
C ALA A 165 -7.95 13.74 16.78
N THR A 166 -8.81 12.84 16.31
CA THR A 166 -10.27 13.05 16.21
C THR A 166 -11.03 11.85 16.78
N PRO A 167 -12.38 11.85 16.82
CA PRO A 167 -13.16 10.67 17.21
C PRO A 167 -12.92 9.41 16.34
N LEU A 168 -12.25 9.55 15.19
CA LEU A 168 -11.82 8.42 14.35
C LEU A 168 -10.47 7.83 14.78
N ALA A 169 -9.86 8.38 15.84
CA ALA A 169 -8.52 8.00 16.28
C ALA A 169 -8.43 6.49 16.54
N VAL A 170 -7.37 5.91 15.99
CA VAL A 170 -7.01 4.52 16.31
C VAL A 170 -6.62 4.46 17.79
N PRO A 171 -7.16 3.52 18.59
CA PRO A 171 -6.81 3.44 19.99
C PRO A 171 -5.31 3.20 20.20
N ALA A 172 -4.77 3.81 21.24
CA ALA A 172 -3.38 3.64 21.62
C ALA A 172 -3.12 2.22 22.17
N SER A 173 -1.89 1.75 22.02
CA SER A 173 -1.41 0.48 22.57
C SER A 173 -0.56 0.76 23.81
N ASP A 174 -0.78 0.00 24.89
CA ASP A 174 0.01 0.07 26.12
C ASP A 174 1.35 -0.67 26.04
N TRP A 175 1.59 -1.44 24.97
CA TRP A 175 2.82 -2.20 24.75
C TRP A 175 4.09 -1.34 24.88
N GLY A 176 4.05 -0.08 24.44
CA GLY A 176 5.20 0.83 24.56
C GLY A 176 5.64 1.07 26.00
N ARG A 177 4.74 0.91 26.99
CA ARG A 177 5.02 1.05 28.43
C ARG A 177 5.54 -0.24 29.07
N THR A 178 5.43 -1.38 28.39
CA THR A 178 5.85 -2.69 28.93
C THR A 178 7.29 -3.06 28.57
N VAL A 179 7.92 -2.28 27.69
CA VAL A 179 9.28 -2.51 27.19
C VAL A 179 10.24 -1.40 27.62
N THR A 180 11.54 -1.68 27.58
CA THR A 180 12.57 -0.66 27.80
C THR A 180 12.59 0.36 26.64
N VAL A 181 13.11 1.56 26.90
CA VAL A 181 13.29 2.59 25.85
C VAL A 181 14.16 2.07 24.69
N VAL A 182 15.17 1.25 24.99
CA VAL A 182 16.05 0.67 23.96
C VAL A 182 15.28 -0.31 23.08
N GLU A 183 14.50 -1.22 23.66
CA GLU A 183 13.65 -2.16 22.91
C GLU A 183 12.62 -1.43 22.06
N LEU A 184 11.96 -0.41 22.62
CA LEU A 184 11.00 0.42 21.88
C LEU A 184 11.66 1.07 20.65
N VAL A 185 12.82 1.71 20.84
CA VAL A 185 13.55 2.35 19.73
C VAL A 185 13.95 1.33 18.67
N VAL A 186 14.44 0.15 19.07
CA VAL A 186 14.81 -0.93 18.13
C VAL A 186 13.58 -1.40 17.35
N VAL A 187 12.45 -1.66 18.02
CA VAL A 187 11.21 -2.10 17.36
C VAL A 187 10.68 -1.04 16.42
N LEU A 188 10.71 0.25 16.79
CA LEU A 188 10.29 1.33 15.92
C LEU A 188 11.18 1.45 14.68
N LEU A 189 12.50 1.36 14.84
CA LEU A 189 13.45 1.48 13.71
C LEU A 189 13.39 0.28 12.77
N VAL A 190 13.41 -0.94 13.32
CA VAL A 190 13.33 -2.18 12.53
C VAL A 190 11.95 -2.30 11.89
N GLY A 191 10.90 -2.05 12.65
CA GLY A 191 9.52 -2.03 12.16
C GLY A 191 9.32 -0.99 11.06
N PHE A 192 9.88 0.22 11.19
CA PHE A 192 9.85 1.21 10.11
C PHE A 192 10.60 0.73 8.86
N ALA A 193 11.80 0.17 9.02
CA ALA A 193 12.58 -0.32 7.89
C ALA A 193 11.90 -1.49 7.14
N VAL A 194 11.37 -2.46 7.89
CA VAL A 194 10.81 -3.70 7.33
C VAL A 194 9.35 -3.53 6.91
N ASN A 195 8.53 -2.83 7.70
CA ASN A 195 7.09 -2.72 7.42
C ASN A 195 6.76 -1.48 6.60
N ALA A 196 7.40 -0.33 6.81
CA ALA A 196 7.13 0.87 6.00
C ALA A 196 8.04 0.96 4.78
N VAL A 197 9.37 0.94 4.97
CA VAL A 197 10.33 1.19 3.87
C VAL A 197 10.29 0.08 2.83
N LEU A 198 10.52 -1.17 3.24
CA LEU A 198 10.53 -2.29 2.31
C LEU A 198 9.19 -2.45 1.59
N GLU A 199 8.07 -2.42 2.31
CA GLU A 199 6.76 -2.63 1.70
C GLU A 199 6.39 -1.50 0.73
N GLU A 200 6.56 -0.23 1.11
CA GLU A 200 6.21 0.87 0.20
C GLU A 200 7.14 0.90 -1.03
N VAL A 201 8.41 0.55 -0.86
CA VAL A 201 9.34 0.40 -2.00
C VAL A 201 8.88 -0.74 -2.92
N PHE A 202 8.51 -1.89 -2.37
CA PHE A 202 8.02 -3.01 -3.16
C PHE A 202 6.69 -2.70 -3.84
N TYR A 203 5.65 -2.41 -3.07
CA TYR A 203 4.28 -2.28 -3.57
C TYR A 203 4.08 -1.01 -4.40
N ARG A 204 4.62 0.15 -4.00
CA ARG A 204 4.43 1.40 -4.73
C ARG A 204 5.49 1.57 -5.81
N ARG A 205 6.75 1.64 -5.39
CA ARG A 205 7.83 2.03 -6.29
C ARG A 205 8.09 0.96 -7.34
N TRP A 206 8.13 -0.32 -6.95
CA TRP A 206 8.44 -1.39 -7.89
C TRP A 206 7.21 -1.96 -8.61
N LEU A 207 6.23 -2.47 -7.87
CA LEU A 207 5.07 -3.16 -8.42
C LEU A 207 4.10 -2.18 -9.10
N GLN A 208 3.53 -1.23 -8.35
CA GLN A 208 2.51 -0.32 -8.86
C GLN A 208 3.02 0.47 -10.07
N THR A 209 4.19 1.08 -10.01
CA THR A 209 4.73 1.88 -11.14
C THR A 209 4.80 1.10 -12.46
N ARG A 210 5.14 -0.20 -12.41
CA ARG A 210 5.19 -1.04 -13.62
C ARG A 210 3.79 -1.34 -14.13
N TRP A 211 2.88 -1.70 -13.24
CA TRP A 211 1.50 -1.95 -13.60
C TRP A 211 0.76 -0.69 -14.05
N GLU A 212 1.14 0.50 -13.60
CA GLU A 212 0.57 1.76 -14.10
C GLU A 212 0.91 1.96 -15.58
N SER A 213 2.11 1.57 -16.02
CA SER A 213 2.47 1.61 -17.44
C SER A 213 1.69 0.58 -18.29
N LEU A 214 1.23 -0.52 -17.68
CA LEU A 214 0.54 -1.61 -18.38
C LEU A 214 -0.99 -1.43 -18.39
N LEU A 215 -1.57 -1.07 -17.25
CA LEU A 215 -3.02 -1.02 -17.02
C LEU A 215 -3.56 0.41 -16.87
N GLY A 216 -2.69 1.38 -16.60
CA GLY A 216 -3.06 2.74 -16.25
C GLY A 216 -3.02 2.98 -14.74
N ARG A 217 -3.13 4.26 -14.35
CA ARG A 217 -2.97 4.74 -12.97
C ARG A 217 -3.84 3.99 -11.95
N TRP A 218 -5.15 4.15 -12.05
CA TRP A 218 -6.09 3.64 -11.05
C TRP A 218 -6.16 2.11 -10.98
N PRO A 219 -6.21 1.37 -12.10
CA PRO A 219 -6.17 -0.09 -12.07
C PRO A 219 -4.95 -0.64 -11.32
N ALA A 220 -3.78 -0.04 -11.52
CA ALA A 220 -2.55 -0.46 -10.86
C ALA A 220 -2.51 -0.10 -9.37
N ILE A 221 -3.05 1.07 -8.98
CA ILE A 221 -3.25 1.42 -7.56
C ILE A 221 -4.13 0.38 -6.88
N VAL A 222 -5.28 0.04 -7.49
CA VAL A 222 -6.22 -0.95 -6.94
C VAL A 222 -5.54 -2.32 -6.81
N LEU A 223 -4.87 -2.79 -7.87
CA LEU A 223 -4.15 -4.07 -7.87
C LEU A 223 -3.12 -4.13 -6.74
N ALA A 224 -2.23 -3.13 -6.65
CA ALA A 224 -1.18 -3.12 -5.63
C ALA A 224 -1.75 -3.01 -4.20
N SER A 225 -2.87 -2.29 -4.04
CA SER A 225 -3.53 -2.12 -2.74
C SER A 225 -4.18 -3.41 -2.26
N LEU A 226 -4.83 -4.16 -3.15
CA LEU A 226 -5.46 -5.44 -2.80
C LEU A 226 -4.42 -6.52 -2.50
N VAL A 227 -3.32 -6.58 -3.25
CA VAL A 227 -2.23 -7.54 -2.97
C VAL A 227 -1.53 -7.20 -1.65
N TRP A 228 -1.35 -5.91 -1.35
CA TRP A 228 -0.83 -5.46 -0.06
C TRP A 228 -1.80 -5.77 1.09
N ALA A 229 -3.10 -5.59 0.89
CA ALA A 229 -4.10 -5.91 1.91
C ALA A 229 -4.13 -7.41 2.23
N ALA A 230 -4.10 -8.28 1.21
CA ALA A 230 -4.32 -9.71 1.37
C ALA A 230 -3.35 -10.40 2.34
N TRP A 231 -2.07 -9.99 2.39
CA TRP A 231 -1.11 -10.64 3.30
C TRP A 231 -1.42 -10.37 4.78
N HIS A 232 -2.11 -9.26 5.09
CA HIS A 232 -2.46 -8.92 6.46
C HIS A 232 -3.40 -9.92 7.12
N VAL A 233 -4.06 -10.81 6.35
CA VAL A 233 -4.82 -11.95 6.90
C VAL A 233 -3.96 -12.78 7.85
N ALA A 234 -2.66 -12.94 7.56
CA ALA A 234 -1.75 -13.74 8.38
C ALA A 234 -1.50 -13.18 9.79
N ILE A 235 -1.67 -11.87 9.98
CA ILE A 235 -1.34 -11.17 11.23
C ILE A 235 -2.55 -10.51 11.91
N GLN A 236 -3.66 -10.33 11.18
CA GLN A 236 -4.88 -9.69 11.66
C GLN A 236 -6.11 -10.57 11.44
N GLY A 237 -5.93 -11.82 11.00
CA GLY A 237 -7.01 -12.78 10.88
C GLY A 237 -7.56 -13.23 12.23
N SER A 238 -8.80 -13.68 12.22
CA SER A 238 -9.50 -14.34 13.32
C SER A 238 -9.61 -15.86 13.12
N GLY A 239 -9.10 -16.38 12.01
CA GLY A 239 -9.25 -17.79 11.61
C GLY A 239 -10.51 -18.06 10.79
N ARG A 240 -11.20 -17.01 10.31
CA ARG A 240 -12.41 -17.09 9.49
C ARG A 240 -12.10 -16.51 8.10
N PRO A 241 -11.59 -17.31 7.14
CA PRO A 241 -10.94 -16.80 5.93
C PRO A 241 -11.74 -15.77 5.13
N GLY A 242 -13.06 -15.97 4.99
CA GLY A 242 -13.93 -15.02 4.28
C GLY A 242 -14.08 -13.68 5.00
N VAL A 243 -14.24 -13.71 6.34
CA VAL A 243 -14.33 -12.49 7.17
C VAL A 243 -12.98 -11.80 7.25
N ASP A 244 -11.90 -12.55 7.41
CA ASP A 244 -10.55 -12.02 7.52
C ASP A 244 -10.12 -11.32 6.22
N LEU A 245 -10.37 -11.96 5.08
CA LEU A 245 -10.08 -11.36 3.77
C LEU A 245 -10.92 -10.10 3.53
N ALA A 246 -12.23 -10.15 3.84
CA ALA A 246 -13.09 -8.98 3.71
C ALA A 246 -12.62 -7.83 4.63
N SER A 247 -12.23 -8.16 5.87
CA SER A 247 -11.74 -7.21 6.87
C SER A 247 -10.48 -6.49 6.40
N VAL A 248 -9.49 -7.22 5.88
CA VAL A 248 -8.24 -6.58 5.41
C VAL A 248 -8.46 -5.78 4.12
N ILE A 249 -9.39 -6.20 3.25
CA ILE A 249 -9.74 -5.44 2.04
C ILE A 249 -10.33 -4.08 2.40
N VAL A 250 -11.28 -4.01 3.34
CA VAL A 250 -11.91 -2.75 3.72
C VAL A 250 -11.01 -1.87 4.60
N ASN A 251 -10.01 -2.46 5.26
CA ASN A 251 -9.10 -1.75 6.16
C ASN A 251 -7.79 -1.36 5.44
N GLN A 252 -6.94 -2.34 5.15
CA GLN A 252 -5.66 -2.14 4.45
C GLN A 252 -5.87 -1.84 2.97
N GLY A 253 -6.85 -2.45 2.31
CA GLY A 253 -7.10 -2.16 0.89
C GLY A 253 -7.41 -0.68 0.66
N VAL A 254 -8.29 -0.11 1.46
CA VAL A 254 -8.67 1.33 1.39
C VAL A 254 -7.50 2.24 1.77
N THR A 255 -6.74 1.88 2.82
CA THR A 255 -5.51 2.61 3.18
C THR A 255 -4.49 2.58 2.02
N GLY A 256 -4.34 1.42 1.39
CA GLY A 256 -3.50 1.21 0.21
C GLY A 256 -3.89 2.10 -0.97
N LEU A 257 -5.19 2.36 -1.19
CA LEU A 257 -5.63 3.28 -2.25
C LEU A 257 -5.09 4.70 -2.04
N PHE A 258 -5.12 5.19 -0.79
CA PHE A 258 -4.57 6.50 -0.43
C PHE A 258 -3.05 6.53 -0.62
N LEU A 259 -2.32 5.55 -0.09
CA LEU A 259 -0.85 5.46 -0.23
C LEU A 259 -0.42 5.32 -1.70
N GLY A 260 -1.15 4.49 -2.45
CA GLY A 260 -0.96 4.31 -3.88
C GLY A 260 -1.19 5.58 -4.67
N TYR A 261 -2.20 6.38 -4.30
CA TYR A 261 -2.46 7.63 -4.98
C TYR A 261 -1.43 8.72 -4.64
N LEU A 262 -0.95 8.81 -3.38
CA LEU A 262 0.19 9.64 -3.01
C LEU A 262 1.41 9.32 -3.89
N TRP A 263 1.77 8.03 -3.99
CA TRP A 263 2.89 7.62 -4.85
C TRP A 263 2.65 7.97 -6.32
N SER A 264 1.48 7.64 -6.85
CA SER A 264 1.18 7.82 -8.28
C SER A 264 1.21 9.29 -8.69
N ARG A 265 0.72 10.18 -7.81
CA ARG A 265 0.62 11.61 -8.07
C ARG A 265 1.97 12.32 -7.91
N TYR A 266 2.74 11.98 -6.88
CA TYR A 266 3.91 12.76 -6.49
C TYR A 266 5.25 12.09 -6.79
N ARG A 267 5.28 10.76 -6.96
CA ARG A 267 6.51 9.97 -7.19
C ARG A 267 7.59 10.21 -6.13
N ARG A 268 7.17 10.49 -4.89
CA ARG A 268 8.03 10.66 -3.72
C ARG A 268 7.74 9.55 -2.72
N MET A 269 8.79 9.03 -2.08
CA MET A 269 8.65 8.00 -1.06
C MET A 269 8.29 8.57 0.30
N TRP A 270 8.73 9.78 0.64
CA TRP A 270 8.49 10.32 1.97
C TRP A 270 7.00 10.36 2.36
N PRO A 271 6.02 10.71 1.48
CA PRO A 271 4.62 10.78 1.89
C PRO A 271 4.03 9.42 2.31
N PRO A 272 4.10 8.35 1.49
CA PRO A 272 3.60 7.05 1.93
C PRO A 272 4.44 6.47 3.08
N LEU A 273 5.74 6.74 3.17
CA LEU A 273 6.57 6.29 4.30
C LEU A 273 6.16 6.95 5.62
N VAL A 274 5.83 8.24 5.62
CA VAL A 274 5.34 8.93 6.83
C VAL A 274 3.97 8.38 7.23
N ALA A 275 3.04 8.26 6.28
CA ALA A 275 1.70 7.76 6.57
C ALA A 275 1.72 6.29 7.05
N HIS A 276 2.40 5.39 6.33
CA HIS A 276 2.53 3.99 6.72
C HIS A 276 3.38 3.83 8.00
N GLY A 277 4.49 4.56 8.13
CA GLY A 277 5.27 4.59 9.37
C GLY A 277 4.41 4.98 10.57
N ALA A 278 3.52 5.97 10.43
CA ALA A 278 2.58 6.34 11.48
C ALA A 278 1.54 5.25 11.78
N VAL A 279 1.07 4.49 10.78
CA VAL A 279 0.20 3.30 11.01
C VAL A 279 0.81 2.36 12.03
N ASN A 280 2.12 2.12 11.93
CA ASN A 280 2.83 1.17 12.79
C ASN A 280 3.31 1.80 14.11
N ALA A 281 3.74 3.07 14.09
CA ALA A 281 4.40 3.71 15.23
C ALA A 281 3.46 4.52 16.13
N ALA A 282 2.46 5.21 15.55
CA ALA A 282 1.66 6.16 16.31
C ALA A 282 0.83 5.51 17.44
N PRO A 283 0.20 4.33 17.27
CA PRO A 283 -0.49 3.67 18.37
C PRO A 283 0.42 3.36 19.56
N LEU A 284 1.69 2.98 19.31
CA LEU A 284 2.68 2.70 20.34
C LEU A 284 3.14 3.99 21.06
N LEU A 285 3.40 5.05 20.29
CA LEU A 285 3.92 6.32 20.82
C LEU A 285 2.86 7.13 21.58
N LEU A 286 1.61 7.12 21.12
CA LEU A 286 0.49 7.79 21.80
C LEU A 286 0.07 7.07 23.08
N GLY A 287 0.48 5.82 23.23
CA GLY A 287 0.23 4.99 24.40
C GLY A 287 1.33 5.05 25.45
N LEU A 288 2.36 5.88 25.27
CA LEU A 288 3.34 6.22 26.32
C LEU A 288 2.71 7.18 27.34
#